data_AF-A0A7S1WNQ7-F1
#
_entry.id   AF-A0A7S1WNQ7-F1
#
_cell.length_a   1.000
_cell.length_b   1.000
_cell.length_c   1.000
_cell.angle_alpha   90.00
_cell.angle_beta   90.00
_cell.angle_gamma   90.00
#
_symmetry.space_group_name_H-M   'P 1'
#
loop_
_entity.id
_entity.type
_entity.pdbx_description
1 polymer ?
#
loop_
_entity_poly.entity_id
_entity_poly.type
_entity_poly.pdbx_seq_one_letter_code
_entity_poly.pdbx_strand_id
1 'polypeptide(L)'
;EYVAQCAASLAESRKRRTPSRFKVAGVRCQTLPKDPADKLRLTWVSQLMQLPGVSEEIAKAVAGVHPSPAALLEAVARAAAGAQGSAGAGMAPADGALAEAFLADLEIPIRGKKGTRRLGPVVSRRIFTLFHPQTPPEHVLV
;
A
#
# COMPACT_ATOMS: atom_id res chain seq x y z
N GLU A 1 -29.80 -23.07 16.34
CA GLU A 1 -29.17 -21.94 15.61
C GLU A 1 -28.03 -22.37 14.69
N TYR A 2 -27.07 -23.16 15.17
CA TYR A 2 -25.90 -23.62 14.38
C TYR A 2 -26.26 -24.32 13.05
N VAL A 3 -27.23 -25.23 13.07
CA VAL A 3 -27.69 -25.97 11.87
C VAL A 3 -28.25 -25.03 10.79
N ALA A 4 -28.93 -23.96 11.19
CA ALA A 4 -29.47 -22.97 10.25
C ALA A 4 -28.36 -22.11 9.60
N GLN A 5 -27.32 -21.76 10.36
CA GLN A 5 -26.15 -21.05 9.83
C GLN A 5 -25.35 -21.91 8.85
N CYS A 6 -25.21 -23.21 9.13
CA CYS A 6 -24.58 -24.16 8.21
C CYS A 6 -25.40 -24.33 6.92
N ALA A 7 -26.72 -24.45 7.02
CA ALA A 7 -27.61 -24.56 5.86
C ALA A 7 -27.55 -23.31 4.98
N ALA A 8 -27.54 -22.10 5.58
CA ALA A 8 -27.38 -20.84 4.87
C ALA A 8 -26.03 -20.77 4.14
N SER A 9 -24.94 -21.16 4.83
CA SER A 9 -23.59 -21.15 4.26
C SER A 9 -23.43 -22.14 3.10
N LEU A 10 -24.06 -23.32 3.18
CA LEU A 10 -24.10 -24.32 2.10
C LEU A 10 -24.96 -23.87 0.90
N ALA A 11 -26.06 -23.16 1.16
CA ALA A 11 -26.88 -22.57 0.10
C ALA A 11 -26.16 -21.43 -0.63
N GLU A 12 -25.35 -20.63 0.10
CA GLU A 12 -24.54 -19.57 -0.48
C GLU A 12 -23.30 -20.09 -1.22
N SER A 13 -22.67 -21.16 -0.76
CA SER A 13 -21.46 -21.71 -1.39
C SER A 13 -21.72 -22.19 -2.81
N ARG A 14 -22.90 -22.76 -3.09
CA ARG A 14 -23.32 -23.18 -4.44
C ARG A 14 -23.51 -22.01 -5.41
N LYS A 15 -23.73 -20.78 -4.92
CA LYS A 15 -23.95 -19.58 -5.73
C LYS A 15 -22.68 -18.74 -5.93
N ARG A 16 -21.67 -18.92 -5.07
CA ARG A 16 -20.42 -18.15 -5.14
C ARG A 16 -19.47 -18.79 -6.16
N ARG A 17 -19.16 -18.09 -7.25
CA ARG A 17 -17.91 -18.34 -7.99
C ARG A 17 -16.76 -18.17 -7.00
N THR A 18 -15.79 -19.09 -7.00
CA THR A 18 -14.57 -18.97 -6.21
C THR A 18 -13.99 -17.57 -6.44
N PRO A 19 -14.00 -16.68 -5.43
CA PRO A 19 -13.44 -15.37 -5.61
C PRO A 19 -11.96 -15.54 -5.95
N SER A 20 -11.47 -14.75 -6.91
CA SER A 20 -10.03 -14.64 -7.18
C SER A 20 -9.28 -14.50 -5.84
N ARG A 21 -8.11 -15.11 -5.72
CA ARG A 21 -7.23 -15.01 -4.54
C ARG A 21 -6.95 -13.55 -4.15
N PHE A 22 -7.06 -12.61 -5.09
CA PHE A 22 -6.91 -11.16 -4.88
C PHE A 22 -8.24 -10.43 -4.61
N LYS A 23 -9.39 -11.07 -4.84
CA LYS A 23 -10.72 -10.61 -4.39
C LYS A 23 -11.00 -11.16 -2.99
N VAL A 24 -10.16 -10.84 -2.02
CA VAL A 24 -10.48 -11.17 -0.63
C VAL A 24 -11.63 -10.29 -0.17
N ALA A 25 -12.75 -10.96 0.10
CA ALA A 25 -13.85 -10.61 0.99
C ALA A 25 -13.95 -9.13 1.45
N GLY A 26 -14.74 -8.35 0.72
CA GLY A 26 -15.93 -7.71 1.32
C GLY A 26 -15.74 -6.78 2.53
N VAL A 27 -14.57 -6.21 2.76
CA VAL A 27 -14.52 -4.95 3.53
C VAL A 27 -15.21 -3.95 2.62
N ARG A 28 -16.45 -3.56 2.97
CA ARG A 28 -17.21 -2.54 2.25
C ARG A 28 -16.27 -1.39 1.98
N CYS A 29 -15.85 -1.20 0.72
CA CYS A 29 -15.27 0.06 0.30
C CYS A 29 -16.25 1.11 0.79
N GLN A 30 -15.81 1.95 1.74
CA GLN A 30 -16.64 2.99 2.31
C GLN A 30 -17.31 3.71 1.14
N THR A 31 -18.62 3.95 1.25
CA THR A 31 -19.42 4.61 0.21
C THR A 31 -18.62 5.76 -0.38
N LEU A 32 -18.25 5.62 -1.66
CA LEU A 32 -17.41 6.61 -2.32
C LEU A 32 -18.11 7.97 -2.24
N PRO A 33 -17.46 9.02 -1.71
CA PRO A 33 -18.01 10.37 -1.60
C PRO A 33 -18.48 10.87 -2.96
N LYS A 34 -19.40 11.85 -3.02
CA LYS A 34 -19.86 12.39 -4.31
C LYS A 34 -18.79 13.21 -5.01
N ASP A 35 -17.94 13.91 -4.26
CA ASP A 35 -16.86 14.75 -4.78
C ASP A 35 -15.77 13.93 -5.49
N PRO A 36 -15.45 14.23 -6.78
CA PRO A 36 -14.40 13.54 -7.52
C PRO A 36 -13.02 13.60 -6.84
N ALA A 37 -12.65 14.70 -6.19
CA ALA A 37 -11.32 14.84 -5.58
C ALA A 37 -11.17 13.88 -4.39
N ASP A 38 -12.20 13.80 -3.54
CA ASP A 38 -12.23 12.87 -2.41
C ASP A 38 -12.30 11.41 -2.86
N LYS A 39 -12.99 11.10 -3.98
CA LYS A 39 -12.98 9.75 -4.56
C LYS A 39 -11.58 9.32 -4.93
N LEU A 40 -10.82 10.17 -5.62
CA LEU A 40 -9.45 9.85 -6.03
C LEU A 40 -8.56 9.64 -4.81
N ARG A 41 -8.67 10.52 -3.81
CA ARG A 41 -7.92 10.39 -2.55
C ARG A 41 -8.25 9.10 -1.80
N LEU A 42 -9.52 8.75 -1.64
CA LEU A 42 -9.91 7.51 -0.95
C LEU A 42 -9.55 6.26 -1.74
N THR A 43 -9.64 6.32 -3.07
CA THR A 43 -9.19 5.23 -3.94
C THR A 43 -7.69 5.01 -3.75
N TRP A 44 -6.93 6.10 -3.72
CA TRP A 44 -5.49 6.05 -3.50
C TRP A 44 -5.13 5.46 -2.13
N VAL A 45 -5.77 5.93 -1.05
CA VAL A 45 -5.60 5.35 0.29
C VAL A 45 -5.96 3.87 0.29
N SER A 46 -7.05 3.47 -0.38
CA SER A 46 -7.49 2.07 -0.46
C SER A 46 -6.50 1.18 -1.24
N GLN A 47 -5.85 1.73 -2.26
CA GLN A 47 -4.79 1.05 -3.02
C GLN A 47 -3.55 0.84 -2.16
N LEU A 48 -3.12 1.86 -1.40
CA LEU A 48 -2.00 1.75 -0.47
C LEU A 48 -2.26 0.71 0.63
N MET A 49 -3.49 0.58 1.12
CA MET A 49 -3.88 -0.44 2.10
C MET A 49 -3.83 -1.87 1.55
N GLN A 50 -3.72 -2.09 0.24
CA GLN A 50 -3.50 -3.43 -0.31
C GLN A 50 -2.07 -3.92 -0.06
N LEU A 51 -1.16 -3.04 0.38
CA LEU A 51 0.23 -3.39 0.62
C LEU A 51 0.40 -4.05 1.99
N PRO A 52 1.16 -5.15 2.09
CA PRO A 52 1.33 -5.88 3.34
C PRO A 52 2.09 -5.03 4.37
N GLY A 53 1.46 -4.81 5.53
CA GLY A 53 2.01 -3.98 6.61
C GLY A 53 1.60 -2.51 6.56
N VAL A 54 0.77 -2.10 5.59
CA VAL A 54 0.21 -0.74 5.50
C VAL A 54 -1.18 -0.71 6.13
N SER A 55 -1.31 -0.06 7.28
CA SER A 55 -2.60 0.24 7.91
C SER A 55 -3.26 1.48 7.28
N GLU A 56 -4.52 1.75 7.62
CA GLU A 56 -5.24 2.93 7.14
C GLU A 56 -4.52 4.24 7.53
N GLU A 57 -3.97 4.32 8.74
CA GLU A 57 -3.23 5.49 9.24
C GLU A 57 -1.94 5.72 8.44
N ILE A 58 -1.22 4.64 8.12
CA ILE A 58 -0.03 4.69 7.27
C ILE A 58 -0.43 5.17 5.86
N ALA A 59 -1.45 4.58 5.27
CA ALA A 59 -1.91 4.94 3.94
C ALA A 59 -2.34 6.41 3.86
N LYS A 60 -3.02 6.94 4.89
CA LYS A 60 -3.35 8.37 4.99
C LYS A 60 -2.12 9.26 5.14
N ALA A 61 -1.14 8.87 5.93
CA ALA A 61 0.10 9.62 6.08
C ALA A 61 0.88 9.69 4.75
N VAL A 62 1.02 8.55 4.06
CA VAL A 62 1.67 8.49 2.74
C VAL A 62 0.89 9.29 1.70
N ALA A 63 -0.43 9.17 1.66
CA ALA A 63 -1.28 9.97 0.77
C ALA A 63 -1.28 11.48 1.11
N GLY A 64 -0.93 11.86 2.33
CA GLY A 64 -0.74 13.25 2.73
C GLY A 64 0.52 13.87 2.12
N VAL A 65 1.60 13.09 2.00
CA VAL A 65 2.87 13.53 1.38
C VAL A 65 2.83 13.37 -0.14
N HIS A 66 2.27 12.25 -0.61
CA HIS A 66 2.14 11.91 -2.02
C HIS A 66 0.66 11.76 -2.38
N PRO A 67 -0.02 12.85 -2.81
CA PRO A 67 -1.47 12.88 -2.98
C PRO A 67 -1.98 11.99 -4.12
N SER A 68 -1.10 11.57 -5.03
CA SER A 68 -1.45 10.70 -6.15
C SER A 68 -0.39 9.61 -6.36
N PRO A 69 -0.75 8.50 -7.03
CA PRO A 69 0.21 7.48 -7.43
C PRO A 69 1.34 8.05 -8.31
N ALA A 70 1.01 8.98 -9.21
CA ALA A 70 1.98 9.65 -10.07
C ALA A 70 3.01 10.45 -9.25
N ALA A 71 2.56 11.20 -8.24
CA ALA A 71 3.45 11.95 -7.36
C ALA A 71 4.41 11.04 -6.57
N LEU A 72 3.95 9.84 -6.17
CA LEU A 72 4.81 8.85 -5.53
C LEU A 72 5.83 8.26 -6.51
N LEU A 73 5.41 7.89 -7.71
CA LEU A 73 6.28 7.39 -8.77
C LEU A 73 7.38 8.39 -9.13
N GLU A 74 7.03 9.67 -9.29
CA GLU A 74 7.99 10.73 -9.57
C GLU A 74 8.97 10.93 -8.41
N ALA A 75 8.50 10.86 -7.16
CA ALA A 75 9.36 10.98 -5.99
C ALA A 75 10.36 9.81 -5.90
N VAL A 76 9.90 8.58 -6.16
CA VAL A 76 10.75 7.38 -6.20
C VAL A 76 11.74 7.47 -7.35
N ALA A 77 11.31 7.85 -8.55
CA ALA A 77 12.19 8.00 -9.71
C ALA A 77 13.26 9.07 -9.47
N ARG A 78 12.91 10.19 -8.82
CA ARG A 78 13.87 11.24 -8.44
C ARG A 78 14.88 10.74 -7.42
N ALA A 79 14.43 9.99 -6.41
CA ALA A 79 15.30 9.40 -5.41
C ALA A 79 16.25 8.35 -6.01
N ALA A 80 15.75 7.52 -6.93
CA ALA A 80 16.54 6.52 -7.66
C ALA A 80 17.56 7.16 -8.62
N ALA A 81 17.17 8.21 -9.36
CA ALA A 81 18.07 8.93 -10.26
C ALA A 81 19.21 9.64 -9.50
N GLY A 82 18.93 10.15 -8.28
CA GLY A 82 19.95 10.71 -7.39
C GLY A 82 20.99 9.70 -6.94
N ALA A 83 20.62 8.41 -6.85
CA ALA A 83 21.54 7.32 -6.51
C ALA A 83 22.31 6.76 -7.73
N GLN A 84 21.66 6.73 -8.90
CA GLN A 84 22.21 6.19 -10.16
C GLN A 84 23.37 7.00 -10.77
N GLY A 85 23.68 8.19 -10.24
CA GLY A 85 24.94 8.87 -10.53
C GLY A 85 26.20 8.10 -10.07
N SER A 86 26.06 6.92 -9.44
CA SER A 86 27.18 6.22 -8.79
C SER A 86 27.33 4.71 -9.06
N ALA A 87 26.40 3.99 -9.70
CA ALA A 87 26.65 2.60 -10.12
C ALA A 87 25.58 2.07 -11.09
N GLY A 88 26.02 1.24 -12.04
CA GLY A 88 25.22 0.67 -13.12
C GLY A 88 24.22 -0.43 -12.72
N ALA A 89 23.45 -0.81 -13.73
CA ALA A 89 22.30 -1.73 -13.73
C ALA A 89 22.47 -2.99 -12.86
N GLY A 90 21.88 -2.92 -11.67
CA GLY A 90 21.69 -4.01 -10.74
C GLY A 90 21.09 -3.42 -9.48
N MET A 91 20.08 -4.05 -8.90
CA MET A 91 19.46 -3.60 -7.65
C MET A 91 20.49 -3.76 -6.53
N ALA A 92 21.33 -2.72 -6.38
CA ALA A 92 22.53 -2.74 -5.56
C ALA A 92 22.15 -2.57 -4.08
N PRO A 93 23.02 -2.95 -3.13
CA PRO A 93 22.79 -2.70 -1.70
C PRO A 93 22.54 -1.22 -1.36
N ALA A 94 23.02 -0.29 -2.21
CA ALA A 94 22.77 1.15 -2.08
C ALA A 94 21.28 1.53 -2.26
N ASP A 95 20.58 0.85 -3.17
CA ASP A 95 19.13 1.05 -3.36
C ASP A 95 18.36 0.52 -2.16
N GLY A 96 18.88 -0.51 -1.47
CA GLY A 96 18.30 -1.05 -0.25
C GLY A 96 18.29 -0.03 0.89
N ALA A 97 19.43 0.64 1.14
CA ALA A 97 19.53 1.65 2.18
C ALA A 97 18.67 2.90 1.88
N LEU A 98 18.64 3.32 0.61
CA LEU A 98 17.78 4.43 0.18
C LEU A 98 16.29 4.07 0.29
N ALA A 99 15.91 2.87 -0.12
CA ALA A 99 14.55 2.37 0.00
C ALA A 99 14.09 2.29 1.46
N GLU A 100 14.99 1.87 2.36
CA GLU A 100 14.72 1.85 3.79
C GLU A 100 14.58 3.26 4.38
N ALA A 101 15.37 4.24 3.93
CA ALA A 101 15.33 5.60 4.44
C ALA A 101 14.18 6.47 3.86
N PHE A 102 13.72 6.19 2.63
CA PHE A 102 12.83 7.08 1.84
C PHE A 102 11.61 7.61 2.59
N LEU A 103 10.86 6.73 3.28
CA LEU A 103 9.70 7.08 4.09
C LEU A 103 9.85 6.64 5.56
N ALA A 104 11.02 6.15 5.98
CA ALA A 104 11.20 5.61 7.34
C ALA A 104 10.85 6.62 8.44
N ASP A 105 11.18 7.89 8.21
CA ASP A 105 10.99 8.97 9.16
C ASP A 105 9.60 9.62 9.10
N LEU A 106 8.73 9.13 8.21
CA LEU A 106 7.35 9.61 8.10
C LEU A 106 6.61 9.39 9.43
N GLU A 107 6.13 10.48 10.01
CA GLU A 107 5.37 10.46 11.25
C GLU A 107 3.90 10.10 10.99
N ILE A 108 3.43 9.08 11.69
CA ILE A 108 2.06 8.57 11.62
C ILE A 108 1.38 8.83 12.95
N PRO A 109 0.22 9.50 12.97
CA PRO A 109 -0.53 9.70 14.22
C PRO A 109 -1.09 8.35 14.72
N ILE A 110 -0.86 8.03 15.98
CA ILE A 110 -1.40 6.82 16.60
C ILE A 110 -2.85 7.07 17.03
N ARG A 111 -3.79 6.27 16.50
CA ARG A 111 -5.20 6.37 16.89
C ARG A 111 -5.37 6.06 18.38
N GLY A 112 -6.00 6.98 19.12
CA GLY A 112 -6.37 6.77 20.53
C GLY A 112 -5.28 7.07 21.57
N LYS A 113 -4.08 7.54 21.17
CA LYS A 113 -3.05 8.05 22.08
C LYS A 113 -2.51 9.38 21.54
N LYS A 114 -2.13 10.31 22.42
CA LYS A 114 -1.33 11.48 22.01
C LYS A 114 0.09 11.01 21.72
N GLY A 115 0.37 10.66 20.47
CA GLY A 115 1.69 10.25 20.03
C GLY A 115 1.78 10.02 18.53
N THR A 116 2.97 10.21 18.00
CA THR A 116 3.33 9.85 16.62
C THR A 116 4.21 8.60 16.65
N ARG A 117 4.13 7.80 15.58
CA ARG A 117 4.99 6.65 15.33
C ARG A 117 5.65 6.83 13.97
N ARG A 118 6.93 6.48 13.85
CA ARG A 118 7.61 6.40 12.56
C ARG A 118 7.19 5.17 11.76
N LEU A 119 7.07 5.31 10.44
CA LEU A 119 6.72 4.22 9.52
C LEU A 119 7.68 3.03 9.67
N GLY A 120 8.98 3.34 9.73
CA GLY A 120 10.04 2.36 9.83
C GLY A 120 10.54 1.84 8.47
N PRO A 121 11.75 1.27 8.45
CA PRO A 121 12.50 0.98 7.23
C PRO A 121 11.88 -0.13 6.38
N VAL A 122 11.26 -1.13 7.02
CA VAL A 122 10.71 -2.31 6.31
C VAL A 122 9.53 -1.91 5.42
N VAL A 123 8.60 -1.10 5.93
CA VAL A 123 7.43 -0.66 5.15
C VAL A 123 7.86 0.37 4.10
N SER A 124 8.79 1.27 4.45
CA SER A 124 9.41 2.20 3.50
C SER A 124 10.00 1.46 2.30
N ARG A 125 10.81 0.44 2.55
CA ARG A 125 11.45 -0.36 1.52
C ARG A 125 10.44 -1.02 0.60
N ARG A 126 9.38 -1.63 1.16
CA ARG A 126 8.32 -2.28 0.36
C ARG A 126 7.63 -1.28 -0.57
N ILE A 127 7.21 -0.13 -0.05
CA ILE A 127 6.57 0.90 -0.85
C ILE A 127 7.54 1.37 -1.94
N PHE A 128 8.79 1.65 -1.58
CA PHE A 128 9.79 2.09 -2.55
C PHE A 128 10.00 1.05 -3.67
N THR A 129 10.21 -0.22 -3.33
CA THR A 129 10.42 -1.30 -4.31
C THR A 129 9.22 -1.46 -5.24
N LEU A 130 7.99 -1.37 -4.73
CA LEU A 130 6.78 -1.52 -5.53
C LEU A 130 6.60 -0.41 -6.57
N PHE A 131 6.99 0.82 -6.23
CA PHE A 131 6.86 1.99 -7.10
C PHE A 131 8.16 2.31 -7.85
N HIS A 132 9.18 1.45 -7.75
CA HIS A 132 10.45 1.67 -8.43
C HIS A 132 10.37 1.29 -9.92
N PRO A 133 10.82 2.15 -10.84
CA PRO A 133 10.59 1.98 -12.29
C PRO A 133 11.28 0.75 -12.90
N GLN A 134 12.28 0.20 -12.22
CA GLN A 134 13.05 -0.96 -12.68
C GLN A 134 12.69 -2.25 -11.95
N THR A 135 11.67 -2.25 -11.08
CA THR A 135 11.28 -3.46 -10.35
C THR A 135 10.61 -4.45 -11.28
N PRO A 136 11.14 -5.67 -11.43
CA PRO A 136 10.49 -6.69 -12.24
C PRO A 136 9.21 -7.18 -11.52
N PRO A 137 8.18 -7.59 -12.27
CA PRO A 137 6.87 -7.97 -11.71
C PRO A 137 6.94 -9.15 -10.72
N GLU A 138 7.99 -9.96 -10.80
CA GLU A 138 8.24 -11.11 -9.92
C GLU A 138 8.56 -10.71 -8.48
N HIS A 139 9.08 -9.50 -8.25
CA HIS A 139 9.48 -9.01 -6.93
C HIS A 139 8.40 -8.19 -6.19
N VAL A 140 7.20 -8.07 -6.78
CA VAL A 140 6.11 -7.20 -6.28
C VAL A 140 5.25 -7.87 -5.19
N LEU A 141 5.32 -9.21 -5.03
CA LEU A 141 4.34 -9.97 -4.25
C LEU A 141 4.91 -10.85 -3.12
N VAL A 142 6.17 -10.65 -2.72
CA VAL A 142 6.83 -11.42 -1.64
C VAL A 142 6.71 -10.72 -0.28
#